data_AF-A0A9W8IAP6-F1
#
_entry.id   AF-A0A9W8IAP6-F1
#
_cell.length_a   1.000
_cell.length_b   1.000
_cell.length_c   1.000
_cell.angle_alpha   90.00
_cell.angle_beta   90.00
_cell.angle_gamma   90.00
#
_symmetry.space_group_name_H-M   'P 1'
#
loop_
_entity.id
_entity.type
_entity.pdbx_description
1 polymer ?
#
loop_
_entity_poly.entity_id
_entity_poly.type
_entity_poly.pdbx_seq_one_letter_code
_entity_poly.pdbx_strand_id
1 'polypeptide(L)'
;MTVTVIDARSAAQQVEDAEHQRLPHRLYTLIFPLDKTRVLLGMKKRGFGSNKFNGFGGKVEPNESIEQGAIRELREESGLCAQSVDKCGLLFFYFEDDPVVMEVHVFVTREYVGDVQETEEMRPQWFDIHDMPFKQMWADDPRWWPYLLKGQNFAGQFWFKADQVTITHEKLRAL
;
A
#
# COMPACT_ATOMS: atom_id res chain seq x y z
N MET A 1 -1.23 48.07 -12.78
CA MET A 1 -0.36 47.03 -13.39
C MET A 1 -0.29 45.87 -12.43
N THR A 2 -1.11 44.87 -12.67
CA THR A 2 -1.19 43.63 -11.89
C THR A 2 -0.06 42.72 -12.33
N VAL A 3 0.94 42.53 -11.48
CA VAL A 3 1.89 41.42 -11.64
C VAL A 3 1.15 40.18 -11.15
N THR A 4 0.68 39.38 -12.11
CA THR A 4 0.21 38.02 -11.84
C THR A 4 1.41 37.25 -11.30
N VAL A 5 1.42 36.99 -10.00
CA VAL A 5 2.30 35.98 -9.42
C VAL A 5 1.77 34.65 -9.94
N ILE A 6 2.31 34.20 -11.07
CA ILE A 6 2.14 32.83 -11.53
C ILE A 6 2.83 31.99 -10.45
N ASP A 7 2.03 31.24 -9.69
CA ASP A 7 2.48 30.43 -8.56
C ASP A 7 3.62 29.51 -9.02
N ALA A 8 4.84 29.83 -8.57
CA ALA A 8 6.08 29.13 -8.89
C ALA A 8 6.22 27.81 -8.12
N ARG A 9 5.11 27.11 -7.82
CA ARG A 9 5.13 25.65 -7.66
C ARG A 9 5.60 25.08 -8.99
N SER A 10 6.91 24.87 -9.05
CA SER A 10 7.73 25.18 -10.21
C SER A 10 7.40 24.32 -11.43
N ALA A 11 7.63 24.87 -12.62
CA ALA A 11 7.59 24.10 -13.86
C ALA A 11 8.46 22.83 -13.79
N ALA A 12 9.50 22.81 -12.94
CA ALA A 12 10.31 21.62 -12.69
C ALA A 12 9.51 20.48 -12.05
N GLN A 13 8.65 20.77 -11.06
CA GLN A 13 7.78 19.76 -10.46
C GLN A 13 6.77 19.21 -11.48
N GLN A 14 6.25 20.06 -12.37
CA GLN A 14 5.32 19.60 -13.42
C GLN A 14 6.01 18.72 -14.46
N VAL A 15 7.26 19.02 -14.81
CA VAL A 15 8.08 18.20 -15.72
C VAL A 15 8.42 16.87 -15.06
N GLU A 16 8.87 16.89 -13.81
CA GLU A 16 9.21 15.71 -13.03
C GLU A 16 7.98 14.80 -12.81
N ASP A 17 6.81 15.36 -12.49
CA ASP A 17 5.55 14.62 -12.41
C ASP A 17 5.16 13.97 -13.75
N ALA A 18 5.41 14.66 -14.88
CA ALA A 18 5.11 14.14 -16.21
C ALA A 18 6.10 13.05 -16.66
N GLU A 19 7.36 13.11 -16.23
CA GLU A 19 8.34 12.04 -16.43
C GLU A 19 7.98 10.80 -15.60
N HIS A 20 7.59 10.99 -14.34
CA HIS A 20 7.11 9.90 -13.46
C HIS A 20 5.88 9.18 -14.03
N GLN A 21 4.98 9.88 -14.74
CA GLN A 21 3.83 9.26 -15.42
C GLN A 21 4.20 8.32 -16.59
N ARG A 22 5.44 8.37 -17.08
CA ARG A 22 5.92 7.55 -18.21
C ARG A 22 6.76 6.37 -17.78
N LEU A 23 7.11 6.28 -16.50
CA LEU A 23 7.87 5.16 -15.98
C LEU A 23 7.08 3.85 -16.14
N PRO A 24 7.75 2.70 -16.33
CA PRO A 24 7.09 1.42 -16.32
C PRO A 24 6.49 1.11 -14.94
N HIS A 25 5.33 0.48 -14.92
CA HIS A 25 4.66 0.06 -13.70
C HIS A 25 4.88 -1.42 -13.44
N ARG A 26 5.03 -1.77 -12.17
CA ARG A 26 4.94 -3.15 -11.69
C ARG A 26 3.77 -3.28 -10.75
N LEU A 27 2.92 -4.28 -11.01
CA LEU A 27 1.72 -4.53 -10.25
C LEU A 27 2.01 -5.28 -8.96
N TYR A 28 1.41 -4.80 -7.88
CA TYR A 28 1.45 -5.39 -6.55
C TYR A 28 0.06 -5.41 -5.93
N THR A 29 -0.10 -6.30 -4.95
CA THR A 29 -1.31 -6.41 -4.15
C THR A 29 -0.99 -6.08 -2.70
N LEU A 30 -2.00 -5.62 -1.97
CA LEU A 30 -1.94 -5.44 -0.53
C LEU A 30 -3.34 -5.70 0.04
N ILE A 31 -3.50 -6.72 0.87
CA ILE A 31 -4.78 -7.14 1.43
C ILE A 31 -4.77 -7.10 2.95
N PHE A 32 -5.88 -6.62 3.52
CA PHE A 32 -6.10 -6.52 4.96
C PHE A 32 -7.28 -7.40 5.38
N PRO A 33 -7.04 -8.52 6.09
CA PRO A 33 -8.08 -9.21 6.83
C PRO A 33 -8.60 -8.32 7.96
N LEU A 34 -9.86 -7.91 7.85
CA LEU A 34 -10.47 -6.90 8.70
C LEU A 34 -11.77 -7.43 9.31
N ASP A 35 -11.80 -7.54 10.64
CA ASP A 35 -13.05 -7.81 11.36
C ASP A 35 -13.75 -6.48 11.75
N LYS A 36 -14.64 -6.49 12.74
CA LYS A 36 -15.38 -5.28 13.17
C LYS A 36 -14.50 -4.25 13.88
N THR A 37 -13.46 -4.70 14.57
CA THR A 37 -12.67 -3.87 15.50
C THR A 37 -11.17 -4.08 15.35
N ARG A 38 -10.74 -5.09 14.58
CA ARG A 38 -9.34 -5.47 14.45
C ARG A 38 -8.97 -5.71 13.02
N VAL A 39 -7.69 -5.50 12.74
CA VAL A 39 -7.05 -5.82 11.47
C VAL A 39 -5.87 -6.77 11.72
N LEU A 40 -5.68 -7.73 10.83
CA LEU A 40 -4.49 -8.56 10.82
C LEU A 40 -3.40 -7.86 10.01
N LEU A 41 -2.26 -7.64 10.65
CA LEU A 41 -1.02 -7.17 10.01
C LEU A 41 0.04 -8.26 10.14
N GLY A 42 1.08 -8.23 9.32
CA GLY A 42 2.27 -9.04 9.51
C GLY A 42 3.52 -8.19 9.69
N MET A 43 4.34 -8.53 10.68
CA MET A 43 5.70 -7.99 10.79
C MET A 43 6.57 -8.67 9.73
N LYS A 44 7.07 -7.90 8.78
CA LYS A 44 7.93 -8.42 7.71
C LYS A 44 9.31 -8.78 8.25
N LYS A 45 9.70 -10.05 8.09
CA LYS A 45 10.93 -10.63 8.65
C LYS A 45 12.15 -10.47 7.74
N ARG A 46 11.94 -10.38 6.43
CA ARG A 46 13.01 -10.27 5.42
C ARG A 46 12.56 -9.48 4.20
N GLY A 47 13.53 -9.03 3.39
CA GLY A 47 13.28 -8.35 2.12
C GLY A 47 12.87 -6.88 2.27
N PHE A 48 12.30 -6.33 1.19
CA PHE A 48 11.86 -4.94 1.12
C PHE A 48 10.77 -4.65 2.17
N GLY A 49 10.95 -3.62 2.99
CA GLY A 49 10.06 -3.33 4.11
C GLY A 49 10.27 -4.17 5.37
N SER A 50 11.39 -4.89 5.50
CA SER A 50 11.71 -5.63 6.73
C SER A 50 11.63 -4.76 7.99
N ASN A 51 11.18 -5.35 9.09
CA ASN A 51 10.93 -4.70 10.38
C ASN A 51 9.78 -3.67 10.38
N LYS A 52 8.89 -3.71 9.38
CA LYS A 52 7.63 -2.98 9.38
C LYS A 52 6.43 -3.92 9.46
N PHE A 53 5.40 -3.51 10.17
CA PHE A 53 4.06 -4.09 10.05
C PHE A 53 3.42 -3.60 8.75
N ASN A 54 2.73 -4.50 8.05
CA ASN A 54 1.93 -4.16 6.88
C ASN A 54 0.76 -5.14 6.70
N GLY A 55 -0.10 -4.89 5.71
CA GLY A 55 -0.98 -5.92 5.14
C GLY A 55 -0.17 -7.01 4.43
N PHE A 56 -0.88 -7.99 3.88
CA PHE A 56 -0.27 -9.12 3.16
C PHE A 56 -0.30 -8.87 1.66
N GLY A 57 0.71 -9.28 0.93
CA GLY A 57 0.74 -8.98 -0.49
C GLY A 57 2.12 -8.99 -1.12
N GLY A 58 2.11 -9.02 -2.44
CA GLY A 58 3.33 -9.17 -3.23
C GLY A 58 3.10 -8.82 -4.68
N LYS A 59 3.99 -9.31 -5.54
CA LYS A 59 3.93 -9.04 -6.98
C LYS A 59 2.78 -9.84 -7.59
N VAL A 60 2.09 -9.23 -8.54
CA VAL A 60 1.17 -10.00 -9.41
C VAL A 60 2.01 -10.80 -10.40
N GLU A 61 1.77 -12.11 -10.47
CA GLU A 61 2.47 -13.03 -11.35
C GLU A 61 1.88 -13.05 -12.77
N PRO A 62 2.65 -13.55 -13.77
CA PRO A 62 2.10 -13.81 -15.09
C PRO A 62 0.95 -14.84 -15.01
N ASN A 63 -0.15 -14.55 -15.71
CA ASN A 63 -1.33 -15.41 -15.84
C ASN A 63 -2.26 -15.49 -14.61
N GLU A 64 -2.09 -14.60 -13.62
CA GLU A 64 -3.11 -14.37 -12.59
C GLU A 64 -3.75 -12.98 -12.74
N SER A 65 -4.99 -12.85 -12.28
CA SER A 65 -5.59 -11.54 -12.04
C SER A 65 -4.97 -10.90 -10.79
N ILE A 66 -5.12 -9.59 -10.66
CA ILE A 66 -4.67 -8.86 -9.47
C ILE A 66 -5.34 -9.39 -8.20
N GLU A 67 -6.63 -9.73 -8.30
CA GLU A 67 -7.38 -10.33 -7.20
C GLU A 67 -6.86 -11.72 -6.84
N GLN A 68 -6.57 -12.56 -7.83
CA GLN A 68 -5.96 -13.89 -7.61
C GLN A 68 -4.60 -13.77 -6.90
N GLY A 69 -3.77 -12.82 -7.31
CA GLY A 69 -2.51 -12.53 -6.64
C GLY A 69 -2.69 -12.10 -5.18
N ALA A 70 -3.69 -11.27 -4.88
CA ALA A 70 -3.97 -10.84 -3.51
C ALA A 70 -4.37 -12.02 -2.60
N ILE A 71 -5.20 -12.93 -3.12
CA ILE A 71 -5.63 -14.14 -2.39
C ILE A 71 -4.47 -15.13 -2.21
N ARG A 72 -3.64 -15.32 -3.24
CA ARG A 72 -2.45 -16.18 -3.19
C ARG A 72 -1.48 -15.68 -2.11
N GLU A 73 -1.09 -14.40 -2.17
CA GLU A 73 -0.14 -13.79 -1.24
C GLU A 73 -0.66 -13.83 0.20
N LEU A 74 -1.97 -13.55 0.42
CA LEU A 74 -2.56 -13.69 1.76
C LEU A 74 -2.34 -15.09 2.34
N ARG A 75 -2.56 -16.12 1.51
CA ARG A 75 -2.41 -17.51 1.93
C ARG A 75 -0.95 -17.86 2.20
N GLU A 76 -0.05 -17.45 1.32
CA GLU A 76 1.39 -17.72 1.44
C GLU A 76 2.00 -17.04 2.66
N GLU A 77 1.57 -15.83 3.00
CA GLU A 77 2.18 -15.04 4.07
C GLU A 77 1.52 -15.21 5.45
N SER A 78 0.24 -15.64 5.50
CA SER A 78 -0.53 -15.71 6.75
C SER A 78 -1.24 -17.04 7.02
N GLY A 79 -1.30 -17.94 6.05
CA GLY A 79 -2.11 -19.16 6.12
C GLY A 79 -3.62 -18.97 5.85
N LEU A 80 -4.11 -17.73 5.77
CA LEU A 80 -5.52 -17.44 5.54
C LEU A 80 -5.90 -17.47 4.05
N CYS A 81 -7.09 -17.96 3.75
CA CYS A 81 -7.67 -17.96 2.41
C CYS A 81 -8.95 -17.10 2.39
N ALA A 82 -8.89 -15.94 1.73
CA ALA A 82 -10.05 -15.06 1.56
C ALA A 82 -11.13 -15.75 0.72
N GLN A 83 -12.39 -15.61 1.15
CA GLN A 83 -13.58 -16.08 0.41
C GLN A 83 -14.17 -14.97 -0.46
N SER A 84 -13.97 -13.72 -0.05
CA SER A 84 -14.37 -12.52 -0.77
C SER A 84 -13.34 -11.42 -0.54
N VAL A 85 -13.11 -10.57 -1.53
CA VAL A 85 -12.22 -9.41 -1.43
C VAL A 85 -12.88 -8.17 -2.03
N ASP A 86 -12.71 -7.04 -1.35
CA ASP A 86 -13.18 -5.74 -1.80
C ASP A 86 -11.98 -4.88 -2.15
N LYS A 87 -11.89 -4.42 -3.41
CA LYS A 87 -10.88 -3.45 -3.82
C LYS A 87 -11.25 -2.07 -3.27
N CYS A 88 -10.40 -1.49 -2.44
CA CYS A 88 -10.67 -0.22 -1.76
C CYS A 88 -9.66 0.89 -2.11
N GLY A 89 -8.47 0.55 -2.62
CA GLY A 89 -7.43 1.53 -2.86
C GLY A 89 -6.59 1.26 -4.10
N LEU A 90 -6.00 2.32 -4.63
CA LEU A 90 -4.95 2.27 -5.63
C LEU A 90 -3.84 3.23 -5.25
N LEU A 91 -2.66 2.70 -4.95
CA LEU A 91 -1.51 3.47 -4.50
C LEU A 91 -0.37 3.35 -5.51
N PHE A 92 0.29 4.46 -5.80
CA PHE A 92 1.49 4.50 -6.63
C PHE A 92 2.67 4.96 -5.77
N PHE A 93 3.74 4.18 -5.76
CA PHE A 93 4.96 4.52 -5.03
C PHE A 93 6.11 4.74 -6.01
N TYR A 94 6.76 5.88 -5.84
CA TYR A 94 7.95 6.29 -6.56
C TYR A 94 9.11 6.30 -5.57
N PHE A 95 10.22 5.62 -5.87
CA PHE A 95 11.42 5.63 -5.05
C PHE A 95 12.56 6.26 -5.85
N GLU A 96 13.30 7.18 -5.24
CA GLU A 96 14.37 7.98 -5.90
C GLU A 96 15.35 7.14 -6.74
N ASP A 97 15.66 5.90 -6.32
CA ASP A 97 16.60 5.01 -6.99
C ASP A 97 15.94 3.85 -7.77
N ASP A 98 14.60 3.83 -7.90
CA ASP A 98 13.88 2.79 -8.64
C ASP A 98 13.16 3.38 -9.87
N PRO A 99 13.58 3.01 -11.10
CA PRO A 99 12.93 3.51 -12.32
C PRO A 99 11.59 2.81 -12.60
N VAL A 100 11.08 1.95 -11.70
CA VAL A 100 9.81 1.25 -11.83
C VAL A 100 8.84 1.69 -10.75
N VAL A 101 7.66 2.17 -11.16
CA VAL A 101 6.59 2.56 -10.24
C VAL A 101 5.98 1.30 -9.63
N MET A 102 5.82 1.28 -8.31
CA MET A 102 5.02 0.23 -7.66
C MET A 102 3.55 0.66 -7.69
N GLU A 103 2.74 -0.03 -8.49
CA GLU A 103 1.28 0.14 -8.52
C GLU A 103 0.66 -0.92 -7.60
N VAL A 104 0.22 -0.48 -6.43
CA VAL A 104 -0.31 -1.34 -5.37
C VAL A 104 -1.82 -1.25 -5.33
N HIS A 105 -2.48 -2.38 -5.55
CA HIS A 105 -3.92 -2.53 -5.45
C HIS A 105 -4.28 -2.97 -4.03
N VAL A 106 -5.02 -2.12 -3.32
CA VAL A 106 -5.37 -2.35 -1.92
C VAL A 106 -6.74 -3.02 -1.82
N PHE A 107 -6.79 -4.11 -1.07
CA PHE A 107 -7.97 -4.93 -0.83
C PHE A 107 -8.25 -5.07 0.67
N VAL A 108 -9.51 -5.30 0.99
CA VAL A 108 -9.94 -5.77 2.31
C VAL A 108 -10.65 -7.10 2.13
N THR A 109 -10.50 -8.00 3.09
CA THR A 109 -11.35 -9.19 3.21
C THR A 109 -11.94 -9.27 4.60
N ARG A 110 -13.22 -9.65 4.68
CA ARG A 110 -13.96 -9.84 5.94
C ARG A 110 -14.37 -11.29 6.15
N GLU A 111 -14.22 -12.11 5.13
CA GLU A 111 -14.60 -13.52 5.11
C GLU A 111 -13.41 -14.33 4.62
N TYR A 112 -12.88 -15.18 5.48
CA TYR A 112 -11.72 -16.01 5.21
C TYR A 112 -11.80 -17.31 5.98
N VAL A 113 -11.05 -18.31 5.53
CA VAL A 113 -10.90 -19.61 6.19
C VAL A 113 -9.42 -19.90 6.46
N GLY A 114 -9.17 -20.86 7.35
CA GLY A 114 -7.83 -21.23 7.79
C GLY A 114 -7.44 -20.55 9.10
N ASP A 115 -6.27 -20.96 9.61
CA ASP A 115 -5.69 -20.43 10.83
C ASP A 115 -4.52 -19.51 10.51
N VAL A 116 -4.36 -18.47 11.31
CA VAL A 116 -3.24 -17.54 11.20
C VAL A 116 -1.94 -18.26 11.55
N GLN A 117 -0.95 -18.21 10.66
CA GLN A 117 0.34 -18.87 10.80
C GLN A 117 1.49 -17.91 10.54
N GLU A 118 2.52 -17.99 11.38
CA GLU A 118 3.80 -17.35 11.10
C GLU A 118 4.53 -18.10 9.97
N THR A 119 5.13 -17.36 9.06
CA THR A 119 5.86 -17.87 7.90
C THR A 119 7.31 -17.43 7.95
N GLU A 120 8.12 -17.85 6.98
CA GLU A 120 9.48 -17.34 6.84
C GLU A 120 9.51 -15.83 6.55
N GLU A 121 8.48 -15.30 5.90
CA GLU A 121 8.40 -13.91 5.46
C GLU A 121 7.68 -13.00 6.45
N MET A 122 6.59 -13.46 7.07
CA MET A 122 5.70 -12.64 7.86
C MET A 122 5.40 -13.27 9.21
N ARG A 123 5.35 -12.44 10.26
CA ARG A 123 4.78 -12.81 11.56
C ARG A 123 3.46 -12.07 11.78
N PRO A 124 2.31 -12.70 11.51
CA PRO A 124 1.01 -12.08 11.67
C PRO A 124 0.66 -11.73 13.12
N GLN A 125 -0.07 -10.64 13.31
CA GLN A 125 -0.58 -10.18 14.60
C GLN A 125 -1.84 -9.32 14.39
N TRP A 126 -2.84 -9.53 15.24
CA TRP A 126 -4.05 -8.71 15.27
C TRP A 126 -3.81 -7.40 16.02
N PHE A 127 -4.32 -6.31 15.47
CA PHE A 127 -4.30 -4.97 16.08
C PHE A 127 -5.71 -4.39 16.13
N ASP A 128 -6.00 -3.59 17.16
CA ASP A 128 -7.21 -2.77 17.20
C ASP A 128 -7.10 -1.67 16.12
N ILE A 129 -8.17 -1.47 15.33
CA ILE A 129 -8.20 -0.47 14.25
C ILE A 129 -8.04 0.97 14.76
N HIS A 130 -8.26 1.20 16.05
CA HIS A 130 -8.10 2.49 16.72
C HIS A 130 -6.76 2.63 17.46
N ASP A 131 -5.97 1.55 17.58
CA ASP A 131 -4.63 1.55 18.20
C ASP A 131 -3.60 0.92 17.25
N MET A 132 -3.46 1.55 16.09
CA MET A 132 -2.59 1.07 15.02
C MET A 132 -1.10 1.36 15.32
N PRO A 133 -0.19 0.41 15.02
CA PRO A 133 1.23 0.54 15.30
C PRO A 133 1.96 1.41 14.26
N PHE A 134 1.41 2.56 13.88
CA PHE A 134 1.89 3.39 12.75
C PHE A 134 3.38 3.75 12.80
N LYS A 135 3.97 3.86 14.00
CA LYS A 135 5.41 4.10 14.17
C LYS A 135 6.30 2.96 13.64
N GLN A 136 5.73 1.77 13.48
CA GLN A 136 6.38 0.57 12.96
C GLN A 136 5.79 0.17 11.61
N MET A 137 5.06 1.05 10.93
CA MET A 137 4.45 0.81 9.62
C MET A 137 5.14 1.67 8.55
N TRP A 138 4.66 1.63 7.31
CA TRP A 138 5.15 2.55 6.28
C TRP A 138 4.70 4.00 6.57
N ALA A 139 5.49 4.97 6.13
CA ALA A 139 5.25 6.38 6.45
C ALA A 139 3.99 6.96 5.79
N ASP A 140 3.51 6.32 4.72
CA ASP A 140 2.29 6.67 4.00
C ASP A 140 1.03 6.05 4.63
N ASP A 141 1.15 4.94 5.35
CA ASP A 141 0.01 4.22 5.95
C ASP A 141 -0.90 5.15 6.77
N PRO A 142 -0.40 6.03 7.66
CA PRO A 142 -1.26 6.96 8.42
C PRO A 142 -2.04 7.95 7.55
N ARG A 143 -1.60 8.18 6.29
CA ARG A 143 -2.22 9.12 5.36
C ARG A 143 -3.48 8.53 4.74
N TRP A 144 -3.40 7.31 4.24
CA TRP A 144 -4.50 6.67 3.50
C TRP A 144 -5.36 5.72 4.36
N TRP A 145 -4.84 5.21 5.49
CA TRP A 145 -5.59 4.34 6.40
C TRP A 145 -6.96 4.90 6.83
N PRO A 146 -7.12 6.21 7.13
CA PRO A 146 -8.43 6.76 7.49
C PRO A 146 -9.51 6.62 6.41
N TYR A 147 -9.13 6.53 5.12
CA TYR A 147 -10.08 6.30 4.03
C TYR A 147 -10.58 4.84 4.06
N LEU A 148 -9.64 3.90 4.23
CA LEU A 148 -9.94 2.47 4.38
C LEU A 148 -10.91 2.22 5.54
N LEU A 149 -10.63 2.80 6.72
CA LEU A 149 -11.50 2.63 7.91
C LEU A 149 -12.91 3.21 7.72
N LYS A 150 -13.06 4.26 6.93
CA LYS A 150 -14.37 4.86 6.60
C LYS A 150 -15.11 4.09 5.50
N GLY A 151 -14.50 3.05 4.92
CA GLY A 151 -15.04 2.34 3.76
C GLY A 151 -15.10 3.22 2.51
N GLN A 152 -14.25 4.25 2.41
CA GLN A 152 -14.17 5.13 1.25
C GLN A 152 -13.09 4.61 0.31
N ASN A 153 -13.42 4.48 -0.98
CA ASN A 153 -12.42 4.17 -1.98
C ASN A 153 -11.42 5.33 -2.12
N PHE A 154 -10.16 5.04 -2.38
CA PHE A 154 -9.11 6.05 -2.45
C PHE A 154 -8.08 5.79 -3.55
N ALA A 155 -7.40 6.86 -3.95
CA ALA A 155 -6.21 6.78 -4.79
C ALA A 155 -5.11 7.69 -4.24
N GLY A 156 -3.90 7.17 -4.16
CA GLY A 156 -2.73 7.84 -3.59
C GLY A 156 -1.49 7.73 -4.46
N GLN A 157 -0.62 8.73 -4.39
CA GLN A 157 0.71 8.74 -5.01
C GLN A 157 1.69 9.25 -3.96
N PHE A 158 2.78 8.53 -3.73
CA PHE A 158 3.78 8.86 -2.71
C PHE A 158 5.19 8.75 -3.31
N TRP A 159 5.97 9.81 -3.16
CA TRP A 159 7.36 9.86 -3.58
C TRP A 159 8.25 9.72 -2.37
N PHE A 160 8.97 8.61 -2.31
CA PHE A 160 9.91 8.26 -1.26
C PHE A 160 11.34 8.55 -1.69
N LYS A 161 12.15 8.99 -0.73
CA LYS A 161 13.60 8.90 -0.85
C LYS A 161 14.07 7.45 -0.81
N ALA A 162 15.32 7.23 -1.18
CA ALA A 162 15.99 5.93 -1.11
C ALA A 162 15.98 5.29 0.31
N ASP A 163 15.80 6.10 1.36
CA ASP A 163 15.72 5.64 2.75
C ASP A 163 14.42 4.87 3.10
N GLN A 164 13.43 4.82 2.19
CA GLN A 164 12.14 4.15 2.38
C GLN A 164 11.34 4.67 3.60
N VAL A 165 11.62 5.89 4.04
CA VAL A 165 10.99 6.52 5.21
C VAL A 165 10.53 7.93 4.88
N THR A 166 11.34 8.70 4.17
CA THR A 166 11.05 10.11 3.88
C THR A 166 10.17 10.25 2.65
N ILE A 167 8.95 10.76 2.84
CA ILE A 167 8.04 11.17 1.74
C ILE A 167 8.34 12.62 1.37
N THR A 168 8.73 12.87 0.13
CA THR A 168 9.03 14.22 -0.39
C THR A 168 7.80 14.89 -1.00
N HIS A 169 6.90 14.09 -1.58
CA HIS A 169 5.67 14.55 -2.20
C HIS A 169 4.57 13.50 -2.03
N GLU A 170 3.32 13.96 -1.87
CA GLU A 170 2.15 13.08 -1.82
C GLU A 170 0.94 13.70 -2.51
N LYS A 171 0.11 12.86 -3.13
CA LYS A 171 -1.22 13.21 -3.63
C LYS A 171 -2.18 12.12 -3.17
N LEU A 172 -3.23 12.47 -2.44
CA LEU A 172 -4.20 11.51 -1.93
C LEU A 172 -5.62 12.08 -2.09
N ARG A 173 -6.55 11.24 -2.55
CA ARG A 173 -7.96 11.61 -2.72
C ARG A 173 -8.89 10.42 -2.48
N ALA A 174 -10.11 10.73 -2.06
CA ALA A 174 -11.23 9.78 -2.18
C ALA A 174 -11.63 9.60 -3.65
N LEU A 175 -12.27 8.48 -3.96
CA LEU A 175 -12.86 8.14 -5.26
C LEU A 175 -14.39 8.15 -5.21
#